data_AF-A0A976J7E7-F1
#
_entry.id   AF-A0A976J7E7-F1
#
_cell.length_a   1.000
_cell.length_b   1.000
_cell.length_c   1.000
_cell.angle_alpha   90.00
_cell.angle_beta   90.00
_cell.angle_gamma   90.00
#
_symmetry.space_group_name_H-M   'P 1'
#
loop_
_entity.id
_entity.type
_entity.pdbx_description
1 polymer ?
#
loop_
_entity_poly.entity_id
_entity_poly.type
_entity_poly.pdbx_seq_one_letter_code
_entity_poly.pdbx_strand_id
1 'polypeptide(L)'
;MKPLDLDADIVELVPAPRLVLPATPLREMAYRADAWTPQESERLRALFLEDTAIADIALAIGRGRAAVAERIALLGLRRNSTRTWTELDDAELSRRYGGEPTAAIASDLGRSCSAVYARARILDLTEGNPAEWTPWEDAQLVEGYRRGVPLAQIATLIGRPFGGLSSRAGALGIVHANHPPDWSEAETARALDLAEAGHRYTAIVGMLGQEGFPQRTVRGFGLAIRKLGYGRGWGRAWTPEEDALLRKAYIDGTSLTPLRRQLGRTAGSLRHRAEYLGLRGLHANRNGWRLGPDWTEADEARLRADYGRVPTKVLAASLGRTKAALTSRANSLGLVHGYIRPFSDDETRALDVAFNTGVSLADLAVALNRKAMSLSKYATNHGYQFGRRPRRAVTLEALLATN
;
A
#
# COMPACT_ATOMS: atom_id res chain seq x y z
N MET A 1 9.45 -11.26 -1.82
CA MET A 1 8.08 -11.21 -1.24
C MET A 1 7.91 -9.85 -0.58
N LYS A 2 6.81 -9.14 -0.89
CA LYS A 2 6.49 -7.87 -0.22
C LYS A 2 6.04 -8.16 1.22
N PRO A 3 6.45 -7.36 2.21
CA PRO A 3 5.94 -7.48 3.58
C PRO A 3 4.43 -7.23 3.58
N LEU A 4 3.71 -8.01 4.38
CA LEU A 4 2.28 -7.84 4.64
C LEU A 4 2.08 -6.52 5.38
N ASP A 5 1.39 -5.60 4.73
CA ASP A 5 0.98 -4.30 5.24
C ASP A 5 -0.16 -4.54 6.24
N LEU A 6 0.20 -4.67 7.52
CA LEU A 6 -0.74 -4.64 8.63
C LEU A 6 -0.85 -3.18 9.08
N ASP A 7 -1.67 -2.39 8.38
CA ASP A 7 -2.16 -1.10 8.86
C ASP A 7 -3.03 -1.36 10.10
N ALA A 8 -2.39 -1.46 11.26
CA ALA A 8 -3.04 -1.17 12.53
C ALA A 8 -3.21 0.35 12.60
N ASP A 9 -4.45 0.83 12.79
CA ASP A 9 -4.70 2.24 13.08
C ASP A 9 -4.00 2.62 14.40
N ILE A 10 -2.78 3.14 14.29
CA ILE A 10 -2.13 3.88 15.37
C ILE A 10 -2.84 5.24 15.41
N VAL A 11 -3.75 5.40 16.37
CA VAL A 11 -4.37 6.69 16.66
C VAL A 11 -3.32 7.60 17.27
N GLU A 12 -2.77 8.51 16.47
CA GLU A 12 -1.94 9.61 16.96
C GLU A 12 -2.86 10.60 17.69
N LEU A 13 -2.92 10.48 19.03
CA LEU A 13 -3.55 11.49 19.87
C LEU A 13 -2.72 12.78 19.74
N VAL A 14 -3.42 13.89 19.47
CA VAL A 14 -2.93 15.28 19.32
C VAL A 14 -1.60 15.53 20.05
N PRO A 15 -0.60 16.18 19.43
CA PRO A 15 0.66 16.47 20.11
C PRO A 15 0.38 17.15 21.44
N ALA A 16 0.72 16.49 22.54
CA ALA A 16 0.65 17.10 23.85
C ALA A 16 1.49 18.39 23.83
N PRO A 17 1.00 19.51 24.37
CA PRO A 17 1.83 20.71 24.49
C PRO A 17 3.13 20.31 25.17
N ARG A 18 4.26 20.67 24.55
CA ARG A 18 5.60 20.39 25.10
C ARG A 18 5.72 21.08 26.46
N LEU A 19 5.41 20.34 27.52
CA LEU A 19 5.84 20.69 28.85
C LEU A 19 7.35 20.46 28.86
N VAL A 20 8.10 21.56 28.80
CA VAL A 20 9.54 21.56 29.06
C VAL A 20 9.70 21.37 30.57
N LEU A 21 9.50 20.12 31.03
CA LEU A 21 9.91 19.72 32.36
C LEU A 21 11.41 19.43 32.30
N PRO A 22 12.21 19.90 33.28
CA PRO A 22 13.61 19.52 33.35
C PRO A 22 13.71 17.99 33.35
N ALA A 23 14.53 17.46 32.44
CA ALA A 23 14.74 16.03 32.26
C ALA A 23 15.33 15.45 33.54
N THR A 24 14.44 15.04 34.43
CA THR A 24 14.80 14.25 35.59
C THR A 24 15.07 12.86 35.02
N PRO A 25 16.28 12.27 35.18
CA PRO A 25 16.53 10.94 34.67
C PRO A 25 15.46 10.01 35.22
N LEU A 26 14.76 9.30 34.33
CA LEU A 26 13.77 8.31 34.71
C LEU A 26 14.44 7.38 35.72
N ARG A 27 13.88 7.27 36.93
CA ARG A 27 14.35 6.29 37.91
C ARG A 27 14.38 4.93 37.22
N GLU A 28 15.49 4.22 37.36
CA GLU A 28 15.64 2.84 36.92
C GLU A 28 14.41 2.05 37.40
N MET A 29 13.63 1.50 36.47
CA MET A 29 12.49 0.64 36.82
C MET A 29 13.05 -0.48 37.70
N ALA A 30 12.51 -0.61 38.91
CA ALA A 30 12.93 -1.65 39.83
C ALA A 30 12.88 -3.01 39.12
N TYR A 31 14.01 -3.70 39.07
CA TYR A 31 14.12 -5.03 38.47
C TYR A 31 13.06 -5.93 39.09
N ARG A 32 12.17 -6.42 38.23
CA ARG A 32 11.14 -7.38 38.57
C ARG A 32 11.63 -8.74 38.09
N ALA A 33 11.91 -9.65 39.02
CA ALA A 33 12.43 -10.99 38.71
C ALA A 33 11.48 -11.79 37.80
N ASP A 34 10.20 -11.42 37.77
CA ASP A 34 9.16 -11.98 36.91
C ASP A 34 9.11 -11.35 35.51
N ALA A 35 9.77 -10.22 35.26
CA ALA A 35 9.70 -9.52 33.98
C ALA A 35 10.46 -10.25 32.86
N TRP A 36 9.88 -10.31 31.66
CA TRP A 36 10.53 -10.85 30.47
C TRP A 36 11.51 -9.84 29.88
N THR A 37 12.77 -10.20 29.80
CA THR A 37 13.80 -9.42 29.12
C THR A 37 13.65 -9.49 27.59
N PRO A 38 14.17 -8.50 26.86
CA PRO A 38 14.26 -8.57 25.40
C PRO A 38 15.02 -9.82 24.92
N GLN A 39 16.09 -10.20 25.61
CA GLN A 39 16.93 -11.36 25.30
C GLN A 39 16.17 -12.68 25.49
N GLU A 40 15.43 -12.85 26.59
CA GLU A 40 14.56 -14.03 26.80
C GLU A 40 13.48 -14.11 25.72
N SER A 41 12.90 -12.96 25.33
CA SER A 41 11.87 -12.90 24.29
C SER A 41 12.43 -13.26 22.91
N GLU A 42 13.64 -12.83 22.60
CA GLU A 42 14.32 -13.16 21.34
C GLU A 42 14.77 -14.63 21.31
N ARG A 43 15.29 -15.13 22.43
CA ARG A 43 15.66 -16.54 22.58
C ARG A 43 14.45 -17.45 22.44
N LEU A 44 13.31 -17.06 23.03
CA LEU A 44 12.03 -17.74 22.84
C LEU A 44 11.63 -17.77 21.37
N ARG A 45 11.68 -16.64 20.65
CA ARG A 45 11.35 -16.60 19.22
C ARG A 45 12.25 -17.52 18.40
N ALA A 46 13.56 -17.51 18.64
CA ALA A 46 14.53 -18.34 17.93
C ALA A 46 14.24 -19.83 18.14
N LEU A 47 14.17 -20.28 19.40
CA LEU A 47 13.85 -21.67 19.73
C LEU A 47 12.44 -22.06 19.27
N PHE A 48 11.51 -21.11 19.28
CA PHE A 48 10.16 -21.32 18.78
C PHE A 48 10.14 -21.56 17.27
N LEU A 49 10.93 -20.81 16.50
CA LEU A 49 11.10 -20.96 15.05
C LEU A 49 11.84 -22.25 14.67
N GLU A 50 12.78 -22.70 15.51
CA GLU A 50 13.52 -23.96 15.37
C GLU A 50 12.70 -25.21 15.74
N ASP A 51 11.38 -25.05 15.97
CA ASP A 51 10.46 -26.13 16.34
C ASP A 51 10.80 -26.87 17.67
N THR A 52 11.60 -26.25 18.56
CA THR A 52 11.97 -26.79 19.88
C THR A 52 10.74 -27.00 20.78
N ALA A 53 10.64 -28.08 21.57
CA ALA A 53 9.45 -28.31 22.40
C ALA A 53 9.28 -27.23 23.49
N ILE A 54 8.04 -26.88 23.85
CA ILE A 54 7.78 -25.83 24.86
C ILE A 54 8.45 -26.16 26.21
N ALA A 55 8.53 -27.45 26.57
CA ALA A 55 9.25 -27.89 27.76
C ALA A 55 10.76 -27.61 27.67
N ASP A 56 11.37 -27.85 26.51
CA ASP A 56 12.79 -27.58 26.28
C ASP A 56 13.08 -26.08 26.16
N ILE A 57 12.16 -25.29 25.60
CA ILE A 57 12.22 -23.82 25.62
C ILE A 57 12.17 -23.30 27.05
N ALA A 58 11.26 -23.83 27.88
CA ALA A 58 11.15 -23.50 29.29
C ALA A 58 12.46 -23.79 30.03
N LEU A 59 13.07 -24.94 29.76
CA LEU A 59 14.35 -25.34 30.33
C LEU A 59 15.51 -24.44 29.84
N ALA A 60 15.54 -24.11 28.55
CA ALA A 60 16.57 -23.28 27.93
C ALA A 60 16.52 -21.80 28.35
N ILE A 61 15.34 -21.30 28.72
CA ILE A 61 15.13 -19.92 29.17
C ILE A 61 15.15 -19.84 30.71
N GLY A 62 15.04 -20.96 31.42
CA GLY A 62 14.97 -21.00 32.87
C GLY A 62 13.64 -20.48 33.43
N ARG A 63 12.54 -20.70 32.71
CA ARG A 63 11.18 -20.26 33.08
C ARG A 63 10.21 -21.45 33.13
N GLY A 64 9.08 -21.30 33.81
CA GLY A 64 8.05 -22.33 33.84
C GLY A 64 7.32 -22.51 32.50
N ARG A 65 6.87 -23.74 32.19
CA ARG A 65 6.16 -24.07 30.93
C ARG A 65 4.94 -23.17 30.69
N ALA A 66 4.17 -22.87 31.74
CA ALA A 66 3.01 -21.99 31.66
C ALA A 66 3.39 -20.54 31.28
N ALA A 67 4.47 -20.00 31.86
CA ALA A 67 4.96 -18.65 31.54
C ALA A 67 5.45 -18.55 30.09
N VAL A 68 6.11 -19.60 29.58
CA VAL A 68 6.51 -19.68 28.17
C VAL A 68 5.30 -19.77 27.25
N ALA A 69 4.30 -20.58 27.58
CA ALA A 69 3.07 -20.71 26.79
C ALA A 69 2.29 -19.39 26.72
N GLU A 70 2.11 -18.70 27.85
CA GLU A 70 1.50 -17.37 27.92
C GLU A 70 2.29 -16.36 27.08
N ARG A 71 3.63 -16.41 27.16
CA ARG A 71 4.49 -15.53 26.37
C ARG A 71 4.40 -15.79 24.87
N ILE A 72 4.33 -17.05 24.44
CA ILE A 72 4.10 -17.45 23.04
C ILE A 72 2.75 -16.91 22.54
N ALA A 73 1.70 -17.01 23.35
CA ALA A 73 0.38 -16.50 23.03
C ALA A 73 0.38 -14.97 22.88
N LEU A 74 0.98 -14.25 23.83
CA LEU A 74 1.13 -12.79 23.80
C LEU A 74 1.96 -12.30 22.60
N LEU A 75 3.01 -13.04 22.22
CA LEU A 75 3.84 -12.73 21.07
C LEU A 75 3.20 -13.13 19.73
N GLY A 76 2.02 -13.75 19.75
CA GLY A 76 1.30 -14.16 18.54
C GLY A 76 2.02 -15.25 17.74
N LEU A 77 2.95 -15.99 18.35
CA LEU A 77 3.74 -16.99 17.66
C LEU A 77 2.87 -18.23 17.34
N ARG A 78 3.01 -18.77 16.12
CA ARG A 78 2.25 -19.93 15.62
C ARG A 78 3.19 -20.86 14.85
N ARG A 79 3.02 -22.17 15.01
CA ARG A 79 3.75 -23.20 14.24
C ARG A 79 2.83 -23.87 13.23
N ASN A 80 3.28 -23.96 11.97
CA ASN A 80 2.90 -25.04 11.06
C ASN A 80 3.86 -26.21 11.31
N SER A 81 3.76 -26.81 12.51
CA SER A 81 4.70 -27.83 13.00
C SER A 81 4.90 -28.94 11.97
N THR A 82 6.10 -29.00 11.38
CA THR A 82 6.54 -30.11 10.52
C THR A 82 6.97 -31.33 11.34
N ARG A 83 7.08 -31.19 12.67
CA ARG A 83 7.32 -32.30 13.60
C ARG A 83 6.33 -33.45 13.35
N THR A 84 6.88 -34.66 13.23
CA THR A 84 6.09 -35.89 13.17
C THR A 84 5.23 -36.05 14.42
N TRP A 85 4.02 -36.57 14.29
CA TRP A 85 3.19 -36.93 15.44
C TRP A 85 3.83 -38.11 16.17
N THR A 86 3.94 -38.00 17.49
CA THR A 86 4.46 -39.08 18.34
C THR A 86 3.32 -39.93 18.90
N GLU A 87 3.61 -41.15 19.34
CA GLU A 87 2.61 -42.00 20.00
C GLU A 87 2.01 -41.34 21.25
N LEU A 88 2.80 -40.54 21.97
CA LEU A 88 2.31 -39.79 23.12
C LEU A 88 1.37 -38.64 22.72
N ASP A 89 1.65 -37.96 21.60
CA ASP A 89 0.74 -36.95 21.05
C ASP A 89 -0.59 -37.60 20.63
N ASP A 90 -0.54 -38.78 20.01
CA ASP A 90 -1.72 -39.52 19.58
C ASP A 90 -2.54 -40.04 20.76
N ALA A 91 -1.88 -40.54 21.81
CA ALA A 91 -2.53 -40.99 23.05
C ALA A 91 -3.22 -39.83 23.78
N GLU A 92 -2.54 -38.69 23.89
CA GLU A 92 -3.11 -37.50 24.53
C GLU A 92 -4.24 -36.91 23.70
N LEU A 93 -4.12 -36.92 22.37
CA LEU A 93 -5.20 -36.51 21.47
C LEU A 93 -6.41 -37.45 21.60
N SER A 94 -6.20 -38.76 21.55
CA SER A 94 -7.28 -39.77 21.69
C SER A 94 -8.03 -39.66 23.02
N ARG A 95 -7.32 -39.29 24.09
CA ARG A 95 -7.90 -39.12 25.44
C ARG A 95 -8.77 -37.87 25.56
N ARG A 96 -8.39 -36.77 24.92
CA ARG A 96 -8.98 -35.43 25.16
C ARG A 96 -9.94 -34.97 24.07
N TYR A 97 -9.72 -35.45 22.86
CA TYR A 97 -10.47 -35.01 21.69
C TYR A 97 -11.95 -35.42 21.81
N GLY A 98 -12.85 -34.45 21.66
CA GLY A 98 -14.29 -34.63 21.88
C GLY A 98 -14.76 -34.14 23.25
N GLY A 99 -13.93 -34.21 24.28
CA GLY A 99 -14.25 -33.73 25.64
C GLY A 99 -13.75 -32.32 25.96
N GLU A 100 -12.66 -31.90 25.32
CA GLU A 100 -12.02 -30.60 25.54
C GLU A 100 -12.04 -29.71 24.28
N PRO A 101 -12.04 -28.37 24.44
CA PRO A 101 -11.92 -27.44 23.32
C PRO A 101 -10.64 -27.72 22.51
N THR A 102 -10.78 -27.84 21.18
CA THR A 102 -9.64 -28.17 20.31
C THR A 102 -8.53 -27.12 20.40
N ALA A 103 -8.87 -25.84 20.63
CA ALA A 103 -7.88 -24.78 20.84
C ALA A 103 -6.98 -25.04 22.07
N ALA A 104 -7.52 -25.60 23.15
CA ALA A 104 -6.74 -25.93 24.35
C ALA A 104 -5.78 -27.09 24.06
N ILE A 105 -6.29 -28.16 23.42
CA ILE A 105 -5.48 -29.30 22.99
C ILE A 105 -4.35 -28.86 22.05
N ALA A 106 -4.67 -28.02 21.06
CA ALA A 106 -3.72 -27.48 20.10
C ALA A 106 -2.62 -26.65 20.79
N SER A 107 -3.01 -25.79 21.74
CA SER A 107 -2.08 -25.00 22.55
C SER A 107 -1.15 -25.89 23.36
N ASP A 108 -1.67 -26.92 24.02
CA ASP A 108 -0.88 -27.83 24.85
C ASP A 108 0.13 -28.65 24.04
N LEU A 109 -0.29 -29.15 22.88
CA LEU A 109 0.57 -29.89 21.95
C LEU A 109 1.51 -28.97 21.14
N GLY A 110 1.36 -27.65 21.26
CA GLY A 110 2.13 -26.68 20.46
C GLY A 110 1.85 -26.78 18.95
N ARG A 111 0.63 -27.21 18.57
CA ARG A 111 0.19 -27.43 17.19
C ARG A 111 -0.88 -26.40 16.80
N SER A 112 -1.19 -26.31 15.51
CA SER A 112 -2.36 -25.57 15.04
C SER A 112 -3.64 -26.42 15.18
N CYS A 113 -4.80 -25.79 15.35
CA CYS A 113 -6.09 -26.51 15.41
C CYS A 113 -6.34 -27.32 14.13
N SER A 114 -5.93 -26.80 12.97
CA SER A 114 -6.00 -27.51 11.70
C SER A 114 -5.17 -28.80 11.69
N ALA A 115 -3.98 -28.79 12.29
CA ALA A 115 -3.17 -30.00 12.41
C ALA A 115 -3.81 -31.03 13.35
N VAL A 116 -4.43 -30.58 14.45
CA VAL A 116 -5.18 -31.44 15.37
C VAL A 116 -6.37 -32.10 14.67
N TYR A 117 -7.17 -31.35 13.91
CA TYR A 117 -8.27 -31.92 13.13
C TYR A 117 -7.80 -32.93 12.09
N ALA A 118 -6.71 -32.62 11.38
CA ALA A 118 -6.14 -33.54 10.40
C ALA A 118 -5.69 -34.84 11.07
N ARG A 119 -5.05 -34.77 12.25
CA ARG A 119 -4.61 -35.95 12.97
C ARG A 119 -5.76 -36.74 13.58
N ALA A 120 -6.75 -36.08 14.17
CA ALA A 120 -7.93 -36.74 14.72
C ALA A 120 -8.68 -37.54 13.65
N ARG A 121 -8.75 -37.02 12.42
CA ARG A 121 -9.30 -37.76 11.28
C ARG A 121 -8.44 -38.96 10.87
N ILE A 122 -7.11 -38.88 10.98
CA ILE A 122 -6.21 -40.02 10.68
C ILE A 122 -6.31 -41.11 11.75
N LEU A 123 -6.57 -40.73 13.01
CA LEU A 123 -6.75 -41.64 14.14
C LEU A 123 -8.20 -42.14 14.27
N ASP A 124 -9.07 -41.82 13.31
CA ASP A 124 -10.51 -42.18 13.31
C ASP A 124 -11.25 -41.75 14.59
N LEU A 125 -10.81 -40.67 15.24
CA LEU A 125 -11.46 -40.10 16.44
C LEU A 125 -12.74 -39.31 16.13
N THR A 126 -13.12 -39.26 14.86
CA THR A 126 -14.36 -38.64 14.39
C THR A 126 -15.07 -39.61 13.46
N GLU A 127 -16.30 -40.03 13.79
CA GLU A 127 -17.19 -40.79 12.90
C GLU A 127 -17.74 -39.90 11.76
N GLY A 128 -16.84 -39.24 11.03
CA GLY A 128 -17.18 -38.29 9.96
C GLY A 128 -17.66 -36.91 10.44
N ASN A 129 -18.17 -36.78 11.67
CA ASN A 129 -18.63 -35.51 12.24
C ASN A 129 -17.59 -34.86 13.17
N PRO A 130 -17.46 -33.51 13.16
CA PRO A 130 -16.64 -32.80 14.13
C PRO A 130 -17.13 -33.08 15.56
N ALA A 131 -16.23 -32.97 16.54
CA ALA A 131 -16.58 -33.00 17.95
C ALA A 131 -17.75 -32.05 18.26
N GLU A 132 -18.59 -32.41 19.24
CA GLU A 132 -19.70 -31.55 19.68
C GLU A 132 -19.21 -30.18 20.15
N TRP A 133 -20.09 -29.19 20.10
CA TRP A 133 -19.80 -27.84 20.59
C TRP A 133 -19.85 -27.82 22.11
N THR A 134 -18.76 -27.40 22.74
CA THR A 134 -18.71 -27.27 24.19
C THR A 134 -19.41 -25.97 24.63
N PRO A 135 -19.92 -25.89 25.89
CA PRO A 135 -20.51 -24.66 26.43
C PRO A 135 -19.56 -23.45 26.39
N TRP A 136 -18.25 -23.68 26.53
CA TRP A 136 -17.26 -22.62 26.42
C TRP A 136 -17.16 -22.07 24.99
N GLU A 137 -17.16 -22.95 23.98
CA GLU A 137 -17.13 -22.53 22.57
C GLU A 137 -18.38 -21.72 22.20
N ASP A 138 -19.56 -22.16 22.65
CA ASP A 138 -20.81 -21.41 22.47
C ASP A 138 -20.76 -20.04 23.16
N ALA A 139 -20.24 -19.95 24.38
CA ALA A 139 -20.10 -18.69 25.09
C ALA A 139 -19.16 -17.70 24.37
N GLN A 140 -18.02 -18.19 23.85
CA GLN A 140 -17.10 -17.38 23.04
C GLN A 140 -17.77 -16.91 21.73
N LEU A 141 -18.57 -17.77 21.11
CA LEU A 141 -19.27 -17.47 19.87
C LEU A 141 -20.35 -16.39 20.07
N VAL A 142 -21.18 -16.55 21.10
CA VAL A 142 -22.23 -15.58 21.48
C VAL A 142 -21.63 -14.22 21.78
N GLU A 143 -20.60 -14.15 22.63
CA GLU A 143 -19.98 -12.89 23.01
C GLU A 143 -19.21 -12.24 21.85
N GLY A 144 -18.52 -13.06 21.04
CA GLY A 144 -17.81 -12.61 19.85
C GLY A 144 -18.76 -11.99 18.81
N TYR A 145 -19.90 -12.63 18.56
CA TYR A 145 -20.94 -12.12 17.66
C TYR A 145 -21.55 -10.82 18.20
N ARG A 146 -21.85 -10.76 19.49
CA ARG A 146 -22.40 -9.56 20.17
C ARG A 146 -21.46 -8.36 20.07
N ARG A 147 -20.14 -8.57 20.23
CA ARG A 147 -19.12 -7.51 20.15
C ARG A 147 -18.67 -7.18 18.72
N GLY A 148 -19.15 -7.93 17.72
CA GLY A 148 -18.74 -7.74 16.32
C GLY A 148 -17.28 -8.11 16.04
N VAL A 149 -16.69 -8.99 16.85
CA VAL A 149 -15.31 -9.46 16.70
C VAL A 149 -15.16 -10.15 15.33
N PRO A 150 -14.12 -9.85 14.53
CA PRO A 150 -13.92 -10.50 13.25
C PRO A 150 -13.96 -12.03 13.38
N LEU A 151 -14.75 -12.69 12.51
CA LEU A 151 -14.92 -14.15 12.54
C LEU A 151 -13.59 -14.93 12.53
N ALA A 152 -12.53 -14.36 11.93
CA ALA A 152 -11.22 -15.00 11.86
C ALA A 152 -10.56 -15.11 13.24
N GLN A 153 -10.78 -14.09 14.08
CA GLN A 153 -10.29 -14.09 15.45
C GLN A 153 -11.11 -15.06 16.31
N ILE A 154 -12.42 -15.09 16.15
CA ILE A 154 -13.31 -16.06 16.84
C ILE A 154 -12.93 -17.50 16.43
N ALA A 155 -12.71 -17.75 15.13
CA ALA A 155 -12.24 -19.03 14.60
C ALA A 155 -10.91 -19.47 15.20
N THR A 156 -9.99 -18.52 15.35
CA THR A 156 -8.68 -18.78 15.95
C THR A 156 -8.79 -19.08 17.44
N LEU A 157 -9.63 -18.33 18.17
CA LEU A 157 -9.84 -18.48 19.61
C LEU A 157 -10.48 -19.81 19.95
N ILE A 158 -11.57 -20.15 19.25
CA ILE A 158 -12.33 -21.38 19.45
C ILE A 158 -11.61 -22.59 18.84
N GLY A 159 -10.83 -22.34 17.78
CA GLY A 159 -10.13 -23.38 17.03
C GLY A 159 -10.98 -24.04 15.94
N ARG A 160 -12.18 -23.54 15.63
CA ARG A 160 -13.13 -24.11 14.64
C ARG A 160 -13.10 -23.33 13.31
N PRO A 161 -13.38 -23.97 12.17
CA PRO A 161 -13.46 -23.29 10.87
C PRO A 161 -14.66 -22.34 10.76
N PHE A 162 -14.56 -21.34 9.88
CA PHE A 162 -15.62 -20.34 9.60
C PHE A 162 -17.00 -20.94 9.31
N GLY A 163 -17.05 -22.00 8.51
CA GLY A 163 -18.30 -22.68 8.18
C GLY A 163 -18.98 -23.29 9.42
N GLY A 164 -18.18 -23.84 10.35
CA GLY A 164 -18.68 -24.39 11.61
C GLY A 164 -19.26 -23.30 12.52
N LEU A 165 -18.56 -22.17 12.65
CA LEU A 165 -19.03 -21.01 13.40
C LEU A 165 -20.38 -20.49 12.87
N SER A 166 -20.50 -20.37 11.54
CA SER A 166 -21.72 -19.86 10.90
C SER A 166 -22.90 -20.81 11.10
N SER A 167 -22.67 -22.12 10.95
CA SER A 167 -23.68 -23.16 11.20
C SER A 167 -24.15 -23.16 12.66
N ARG A 168 -23.20 -23.09 13.61
CA ARG A 168 -23.52 -23.04 15.04
C ARG A 168 -24.25 -21.77 15.43
N ALA A 169 -23.83 -20.62 14.90
CA ALA A 169 -24.51 -19.35 15.13
C ALA A 169 -25.97 -19.40 14.65
N GLY A 170 -26.23 -20.03 13.50
CA GLY A 170 -27.58 -20.31 13.00
C GLY A 170 -28.39 -21.19 13.96
N ALA A 171 -27.80 -22.28 14.46
CA ALA A 171 -28.46 -23.18 15.42
C ALA A 171 -28.76 -22.50 16.77
N LEU A 172 -27.92 -21.55 17.20
CA LEU A 172 -28.12 -20.75 18.41
C LEU A 172 -29.03 -19.53 18.18
N GLY A 173 -29.42 -19.24 16.93
CA GLY A 173 -30.24 -18.07 16.59
C GLY A 173 -29.54 -16.72 16.82
N ILE A 174 -28.20 -16.68 16.84
CA ILE A 174 -27.44 -15.46 17.07
C ILE A 174 -27.01 -14.80 15.77
N VAL A 175 -27.10 -13.47 15.72
CA VAL A 175 -26.72 -12.68 14.54
C VAL A 175 -25.47 -11.86 14.88
N HIS A 176 -24.53 -11.85 13.95
CA HIS A 176 -23.29 -11.10 14.14
C HIS A 176 -23.60 -9.59 14.18
N ALA A 177 -22.99 -8.81 15.07
CA ALA A 177 -23.28 -7.37 15.19
C ALA A 177 -23.07 -6.59 13.88
N ASN A 178 -22.14 -7.05 13.03
CA ASN A 178 -21.89 -6.49 11.70
C ASN A 178 -22.88 -6.97 10.60
N HIS A 179 -23.81 -7.86 10.94
CA HIS A 179 -24.95 -8.30 10.14
C HIS A 179 -26.25 -7.82 10.79
N PRO A 180 -26.49 -6.50 10.86
CA PRO A 180 -27.70 -5.96 11.46
C PRO A 180 -28.99 -6.49 10.79
N PRO A 181 -30.15 -6.39 11.50
CA PRO A 181 -31.47 -6.79 10.99
C PRO A 181 -31.82 -6.10 9.67
N ASP A 182 -32.91 -6.53 9.02
CA ASP A 182 -33.33 -5.93 7.74
C ASP A 182 -33.46 -4.40 7.80
N TRP A 183 -33.38 -3.77 6.63
CA TRP A 183 -33.45 -2.31 6.51
C TRP A 183 -34.85 -1.83 6.90
N SER A 184 -34.93 -0.96 7.90
CA SER A 184 -36.20 -0.34 8.27
C SER A 184 -36.60 0.78 7.29
N GLU A 185 -37.89 1.08 7.19
CA GLU A 185 -38.40 2.18 6.35
C GLU A 185 -37.81 3.53 6.78
N ALA A 186 -37.75 3.79 8.10
CA ALA A 186 -37.17 5.02 8.63
C ALA A 186 -35.66 5.15 8.30
N GLU A 187 -34.92 4.04 8.42
CA GLU A 187 -33.49 4.00 8.08
C GLU A 187 -33.26 4.26 6.60
N THR A 188 -34.08 3.66 5.73
CA THR A 188 -33.94 3.80 4.27
C THR A 188 -34.36 5.17 3.76
N ALA A 189 -35.43 5.75 4.31
CA ALA A 189 -35.84 7.14 4.03
C ALA A 189 -34.73 8.11 4.41
N ARG A 190 -34.20 8.01 5.64
CA ARG A 190 -33.13 8.88 6.12
C ARG A 190 -31.83 8.71 5.33
N ALA A 191 -31.51 7.48 4.95
CA ALA A 191 -30.37 7.17 4.10
C ALA A 191 -30.49 7.82 2.72
N LEU A 192 -31.69 7.86 2.13
CA LEU A 192 -31.97 8.53 0.87
C LEU A 192 -31.83 10.05 1.00
N ASP A 193 -32.40 10.68 2.03
CA ASP A 193 -32.27 12.12 2.27
C ASP A 193 -30.80 12.56 2.30
N LEU A 194 -29.98 11.86 3.08
CA LEU A 194 -28.55 12.15 3.20
C LEU A 194 -27.81 11.88 1.88
N ALA A 195 -28.25 10.89 1.12
CA ALA A 195 -27.68 10.59 -0.18
C ALA A 195 -28.05 11.67 -1.22
N GLU A 196 -29.29 12.15 -1.24
CA GLU A 196 -29.76 13.25 -2.10
C GLU A 196 -29.08 14.58 -1.74
N ALA A 197 -28.87 14.83 -0.45
CA ALA A 197 -28.17 16.01 0.06
C ALA A 197 -26.66 16.07 -0.30
N GLY A 198 -26.11 15.06 -0.97
CA GLY A 198 -24.74 15.13 -1.47
C GLY A 198 -23.70 14.40 -0.60
N HIS A 199 -24.08 13.79 0.51
CA HIS A 199 -23.13 13.10 1.39
C HIS A 199 -22.56 11.81 0.77
N ARG A 200 -21.32 11.48 1.13
CA ARG A 200 -20.64 10.24 0.71
C ARG A 200 -21.12 9.07 1.57
N TYR A 201 -21.16 7.86 1.00
CA TYR A 201 -21.68 6.66 1.70
C TYR A 201 -21.00 6.39 3.04
N THR A 202 -19.69 6.63 3.17
CA THR A 202 -18.97 6.50 4.44
C THR A 202 -19.48 7.46 5.51
N ALA A 203 -19.76 8.72 5.12
CA ALA A 203 -20.31 9.71 6.04
C ALA A 203 -21.77 9.38 6.41
N ILE A 204 -22.57 8.93 5.44
CA ILE A 204 -23.98 8.56 5.68
C ILE A 204 -24.07 7.40 6.68
N VAL A 205 -23.28 6.35 6.50
CA VAL A 205 -23.23 5.22 7.44
C VAL A 205 -22.88 5.69 8.87
N GLY A 206 -21.90 6.59 9.00
CA GLY A 206 -21.55 7.17 10.30
C GLY A 206 -22.68 8.00 10.92
N MET A 207 -23.36 8.83 10.12
CA MET A 207 -24.49 9.65 10.55
C MET A 207 -25.67 8.79 11.01
N LEU A 208 -26.04 7.77 10.23
CA LEU A 208 -27.11 6.84 10.58
C LEU A 208 -26.80 6.12 11.91
N GLY A 209 -25.54 5.68 12.09
CA GLY A 209 -25.11 5.07 13.34
C GLY A 209 -25.19 6.02 14.54
N GLN A 210 -24.88 7.31 14.36
CA GLN A 210 -25.02 8.34 15.41
C GLN A 210 -26.49 8.65 15.73
N GLU A 211 -27.37 8.55 14.73
CA GLU A 211 -28.82 8.71 14.87
C GLU A 211 -29.50 7.47 15.49
N GLY A 212 -28.73 6.43 15.83
CA GLY A 212 -29.21 5.24 16.52
C GLY A 212 -29.68 4.11 15.60
N PHE A 213 -29.48 4.24 14.29
CA PHE A 213 -29.75 3.14 13.36
C PHE A 213 -28.67 2.04 13.45
N PRO A 214 -28.99 0.79 13.03
CA PRO A 214 -28.02 -0.29 13.06
C PRO A 214 -26.75 0.04 12.27
N GLN A 215 -25.58 -0.37 12.78
CA GLN A 215 -24.30 -0.11 12.11
C GLN A 215 -24.18 -0.93 10.82
N ARG A 216 -24.23 -0.25 9.68
CA ARG A 216 -24.17 -0.88 8.34
C ARG A 216 -22.74 -0.86 7.78
N THR A 217 -22.40 -1.85 6.99
CA THR A 217 -21.17 -1.78 6.16
C THR A 217 -21.42 -0.87 4.95
N VAL A 218 -20.39 -0.16 4.49
CA VAL A 218 -20.49 0.70 3.27
C VAL A 218 -20.93 -0.10 2.05
N ARG A 219 -20.49 -1.36 1.93
CA ARG A 219 -20.90 -2.28 0.87
C ARG A 219 -22.40 -2.63 0.98
N GLY A 220 -22.87 -2.98 2.18
CA GLY A 220 -24.29 -3.28 2.42
C GLY A 220 -25.18 -2.07 2.14
N PHE A 221 -24.77 -0.89 2.65
CA PHE A 221 -25.43 0.39 2.38
C PHE A 221 -25.55 0.67 0.88
N GLY A 222 -24.45 0.55 0.12
CA GLY A 222 -24.46 0.81 -1.31
C GLY A 222 -25.37 -0.13 -2.12
N LEU A 223 -25.57 -1.37 -1.66
CA LEU A 223 -26.52 -2.30 -2.27
C LEU A 223 -27.96 -1.94 -1.93
N ALA A 224 -28.26 -1.60 -0.68
CA ALA A 224 -29.60 -1.23 -0.22
C ALA A 224 -30.10 0.03 -0.92
N ILE A 225 -29.29 1.08 -0.94
CA ILE A 225 -29.63 2.37 -1.56
C ILE A 225 -29.78 2.25 -3.07
N ARG A 226 -29.05 1.34 -3.73
CA ARG A 226 -29.26 1.04 -5.15
C ARG A 226 -30.58 0.33 -5.42
N LYS A 227 -31.00 -0.59 -4.55
CA LYS A 227 -32.33 -1.24 -4.67
C LYS A 227 -33.47 -0.23 -4.51
N LEU A 228 -33.24 0.84 -3.75
CA LEU A 228 -34.14 1.98 -3.61
C LEU A 228 -34.06 2.98 -4.78
N GLY A 229 -33.29 2.67 -5.83
CA GLY A 229 -33.20 3.49 -7.05
C GLY A 229 -32.14 4.58 -7.03
N TYR A 230 -31.38 4.74 -5.95
CA TYR A 230 -30.35 5.77 -5.86
C TYR A 230 -28.98 5.31 -6.41
N GLY A 231 -28.35 6.13 -7.26
CA GLY A 231 -27.04 5.83 -7.85
C GLY A 231 -26.16 7.05 -8.15
N ARG A 232 -24.99 7.16 -7.49
CA ARG A 232 -23.95 8.15 -7.83
C ARG A 232 -23.10 7.68 -9.02
N GLY A 233 -23.44 8.19 -10.20
CA GLY A 233 -22.78 7.86 -11.46
C GLY A 233 -23.38 6.57 -12.06
N TRP A 234 -24.02 6.73 -13.22
CA TRP A 234 -25.07 5.84 -13.76
C TRP A 234 -26.40 5.90 -12.98
N GLY A 235 -26.87 7.10 -12.61
CA GLY A 235 -28.16 7.26 -11.92
C GLY A 235 -28.74 8.68 -11.91
N ARG A 236 -27.92 9.73 -11.85
CA ARG A 236 -28.41 11.12 -12.06
C ARG A 236 -28.47 11.43 -13.55
N ALA A 237 -29.68 11.72 -14.05
CA ALA A 237 -29.92 12.19 -15.41
C ALA A 237 -28.99 13.36 -15.77
N TRP A 238 -28.55 13.42 -17.02
CA TRP A 238 -27.83 14.57 -17.52
C TRP A 238 -28.82 15.68 -17.80
N THR A 239 -28.61 16.84 -17.19
CA THR A 239 -29.38 18.04 -17.47
C THR A 239 -28.93 18.67 -18.80
N PRO A 240 -29.80 19.40 -19.51
CA PRO A 240 -29.40 20.13 -20.71
C PRO A 240 -28.20 21.07 -20.48
N GLU A 241 -28.10 21.67 -19.30
CA GLU A 241 -27.02 22.59 -18.91
C GLU A 241 -25.69 21.83 -18.76
N GLU A 242 -25.71 20.63 -18.18
CA GLU A 242 -24.52 19.79 -18.09
C GLU A 242 -24.03 19.31 -19.47
N ASP A 243 -24.95 18.99 -20.37
CA ASP A 243 -24.62 18.68 -21.76
C ASP A 243 -24.04 19.90 -22.49
N ALA A 244 -24.61 21.09 -22.28
CA ALA A 244 -24.11 22.34 -22.83
C ALA A 244 -22.70 22.67 -22.31
N LEU A 245 -22.45 22.49 -21.01
CA LEU A 245 -21.13 22.66 -20.41
C LEU A 245 -20.11 21.65 -20.96
N LEU A 246 -20.51 20.39 -21.15
CA LEU A 246 -19.65 19.37 -21.74
C LEU A 246 -19.34 19.67 -23.21
N ARG A 247 -20.33 20.10 -24.00
CA ARG A 247 -20.15 20.54 -25.40
C ARG A 247 -19.20 21.73 -25.48
N LYS A 248 -19.43 22.76 -24.66
CA LYS A 248 -18.58 23.95 -24.57
C LYS A 248 -17.14 23.57 -24.23
N ALA A 249 -16.95 22.70 -23.24
CA ALA A 249 -15.60 22.27 -22.86
C ALA A 249 -14.84 21.57 -23.99
N TYR A 250 -15.54 20.79 -24.82
CA TYR A 250 -14.97 20.14 -26.01
C TYR A 250 -14.65 21.13 -27.12
N ILE A 251 -15.53 22.10 -27.40
CA ILE A 251 -15.33 23.16 -28.40
C ILE A 251 -14.14 24.04 -28.02
N ASP A 252 -14.12 24.50 -26.77
CA ASP A 252 -13.09 25.39 -26.24
C ASP A 252 -11.75 24.66 -25.99
N GLY A 253 -11.72 23.33 -26.14
CA GLY A 253 -10.53 22.50 -25.89
C GLY A 253 -10.05 22.52 -24.42
N THR A 254 -10.91 22.94 -23.50
CA THR A 254 -10.58 23.10 -22.08
C THR A 254 -10.44 21.77 -21.36
N SER A 255 -9.70 21.71 -20.25
CA SER A 255 -9.59 20.46 -19.50
C SER A 255 -10.93 20.03 -18.92
N LEU A 256 -11.26 18.74 -18.99
CA LEU A 256 -12.41 18.17 -18.28
C LEU A 256 -12.17 18.01 -16.77
N THR A 257 -10.98 18.28 -16.25
CA THR A 257 -10.64 18.15 -14.82
C THR A 257 -11.43 19.12 -13.92
N PRO A 258 -11.47 20.44 -14.20
CA PRO A 258 -12.37 21.37 -13.51
C PRO A 258 -13.83 20.98 -13.66
N LEU A 259 -14.27 20.63 -14.87
CA LEU A 259 -15.66 20.25 -15.15
C LEU A 259 -16.09 19.02 -14.34
N ARG A 260 -15.22 18.02 -14.18
CA ARG A 260 -15.46 16.84 -13.32
C ARG A 260 -15.74 17.24 -11.87
N ARG A 261 -14.94 18.18 -11.32
CA ARG A 261 -15.11 18.67 -9.94
C ARG A 261 -16.40 19.49 -9.81
N GLN A 262 -16.65 20.38 -10.76
CA GLN A 262 -17.83 21.23 -10.79
C GLN A 262 -19.13 20.42 -10.89
N LEU A 263 -19.16 19.39 -11.74
CA LEU A 263 -20.35 18.56 -11.94
C LEU A 263 -20.48 17.43 -10.90
N GLY A 264 -19.48 17.22 -10.05
CA GLY A 264 -19.47 16.11 -9.09
C GLY A 264 -19.55 14.71 -9.74
N ARG A 265 -19.23 14.60 -11.03
CA ARG A 265 -19.32 13.36 -11.81
C ARG A 265 -17.96 12.67 -11.91
N THR A 266 -17.96 11.37 -12.26
CA THR A 266 -16.72 10.61 -12.45
C THR A 266 -16.12 10.85 -13.84
N ALA A 267 -14.81 10.61 -13.99
CA ALA A 267 -14.15 10.70 -15.30
C ALA A 267 -14.75 9.74 -16.34
N GLY A 268 -15.20 8.56 -15.89
CA GLY A 268 -15.95 7.63 -16.73
C GLY A 268 -17.28 8.21 -17.20
N SER A 269 -18.05 8.83 -16.29
CA SER A 269 -19.35 9.44 -16.62
C SER A 269 -19.23 10.52 -17.71
N LEU A 270 -18.24 11.41 -17.62
CA LEU A 270 -18.00 12.42 -18.65
C LEU A 270 -17.62 11.79 -19.99
N ARG A 271 -16.76 10.76 -19.98
CA ARG A 271 -16.31 10.07 -21.21
C ARG A 271 -17.45 9.36 -21.94
N HIS A 272 -18.30 8.65 -21.21
CA HIS A 272 -19.47 7.97 -21.79
C HIS A 272 -20.52 8.95 -22.27
N ARG A 273 -20.74 10.06 -21.56
CA ARG A 273 -21.65 11.10 -22.06
C ARG A 273 -21.11 11.78 -23.30
N ALA A 274 -19.82 12.10 -23.34
CA ALA A 274 -19.19 12.66 -24.53
C ALA A 274 -19.29 11.72 -25.74
N GLU A 275 -19.22 10.41 -25.55
CA GLU A 275 -19.47 9.42 -26.59
C GLU A 275 -20.93 9.43 -27.06
N TYR A 276 -21.88 9.43 -26.12
CA TYR A 276 -23.32 9.53 -26.43
C TYR A 276 -23.67 10.82 -27.20
N LEU A 277 -23.03 11.94 -26.87
CA LEU A 277 -23.22 13.22 -27.55
C LEU A 277 -22.41 13.37 -28.86
N GLY A 278 -21.63 12.35 -29.25
CA GLY A 278 -20.81 12.39 -30.47
C GLY A 278 -19.60 13.34 -30.39
N LEU A 279 -19.10 13.66 -29.20
CA LEU A 279 -18.04 14.66 -29.00
C LEU A 279 -16.62 14.08 -29.09
N ARG A 280 -16.46 12.75 -29.14
CA ARG A 280 -15.13 12.13 -29.22
C ARG A 280 -14.41 12.53 -30.52
N GLY A 281 -13.15 12.92 -30.39
CA GLY A 281 -12.33 13.39 -31.52
C GLY A 281 -12.40 14.90 -31.78
N LEU A 282 -13.38 15.62 -31.21
CA LEU A 282 -13.52 17.07 -31.37
C LEU A 282 -12.68 17.89 -30.37
N HIS A 283 -12.11 17.24 -29.36
CA HIS A 283 -11.34 17.90 -28.32
C HIS A 283 -9.87 18.03 -28.70
N ALA A 284 -9.25 19.16 -28.37
CA ALA A 284 -7.80 19.39 -28.55
C ALA A 284 -6.88 18.35 -27.85
N ASN A 285 -7.40 17.58 -26.88
CA ASN A 285 -6.70 16.51 -26.20
C ASN A 285 -7.38 15.18 -26.51
N ARG A 286 -6.62 14.14 -26.84
CA ARG A 286 -7.12 12.80 -27.25
C ARG A 286 -8.26 12.25 -26.38
N ASN A 287 -8.27 12.57 -25.08
CA ASN A 287 -9.30 12.12 -24.13
C ASN A 287 -9.97 13.26 -23.33
N GLY A 288 -9.73 14.54 -23.66
CA GLY A 288 -10.23 15.70 -22.91
C GLY A 288 -9.59 15.96 -21.53
N TRP A 289 -8.62 15.15 -21.11
CA TRP A 289 -7.91 15.30 -19.83
C TRP A 289 -6.53 15.95 -20.04
N ARG A 290 -6.16 16.90 -19.17
CA ARG A 290 -4.77 17.40 -19.09
C ARG A 290 -3.94 16.41 -18.25
N LEU A 291 -2.74 16.08 -18.71
CA LEU A 291 -1.78 15.22 -17.99
C LEU A 291 -0.90 16.00 -16.98
N GLY A 292 -0.96 17.35 -16.95
CA GLY A 292 -0.23 18.18 -15.99
C GLY A 292 -0.60 19.68 -16.03
N PRO A 293 -0.02 20.51 -15.15
CA PRO A 293 -0.18 21.98 -15.13
C PRO A 293 0.37 22.66 -16.39
N ASP A 294 -0.17 23.85 -16.72
CA ASP A 294 0.24 24.64 -17.89
C ASP A 294 1.72 25.04 -17.82
N TRP A 295 2.40 25.08 -18.97
CA TRP A 295 3.79 25.56 -19.05
C TRP A 295 3.79 27.09 -19.00
N THR A 296 4.38 27.65 -17.94
CA THR A 296 4.62 29.09 -17.85
C THR A 296 5.86 29.49 -18.64
N GLU A 297 5.99 30.76 -18.97
CA GLU A 297 7.23 31.29 -19.58
C GLU A 297 8.46 31.01 -18.72
N ALA A 298 8.32 31.07 -17.39
CA ALA A 298 9.38 30.71 -16.45
C ALA A 298 9.76 29.22 -16.53
N ASP A 299 8.77 28.32 -16.69
CA ASP A 299 9.02 26.90 -16.87
C ASP A 299 9.75 26.61 -18.20
N GLU A 300 9.39 27.32 -19.27
CA GLU A 300 10.06 27.17 -20.56
C GLU A 300 11.47 27.76 -20.56
N ALA A 301 11.66 28.93 -19.96
CA ALA A 301 12.97 29.53 -19.79
C ALA A 301 13.89 28.59 -19.01
N ARG A 302 13.37 27.97 -17.94
CA ARG A 302 14.06 26.96 -17.15
C ARG A 302 14.35 25.70 -17.97
N LEU A 303 13.38 25.23 -18.75
CA LEU A 303 13.57 24.07 -19.62
C LEU A 303 14.64 24.35 -20.69
N ARG A 304 14.64 25.51 -21.35
CA ARG A 304 15.66 25.91 -22.33
C ARG A 304 17.05 26.01 -21.70
N ALA A 305 17.14 26.52 -20.48
CA ALA A 305 18.40 26.69 -19.76
C ALA A 305 19.00 25.35 -19.27
N ASP A 306 18.16 24.46 -18.75
CA ASP A 306 18.61 23.31 -17.96
C ASP A 306 18.47 21.96 -18.68
N TYR A 307 17.67 21.88 -19.76
CA TYR A 307 17.46 20.63 -20.49
C TYR A 307 18.76 20.11 -21.12
N GLY A 308 19.21 18.94 -20.67
CA GLY A 308 20.48 18.35 -21.11
C GLY A 308 21.71 18.79 -20.30
N ARG A 309 21.59 19.80 -19.42
CA ARG A 309 22.64 20.23 -18.47
C ARG A 309 22.39 19.64 -17.08
N VAL A 310 21.14 19.62 -16.64
CA VAL A 310 20.69 19.04 -15.37
C VAL A 310 20.09 17.65 -15.64
N PRO A 311 20.28 16.65 -14.74
CA PRO A 311 19.61 15.36 -14.88
C PRO A 311 18.10 15.51 -15.01
N THR A 312 17.51 14.94 -16.06
CA THR A 312 16.08 15.08 -16.40
C THR A 312 15.13 14.72 -15.25
N LYS A 313 15.54 13.80 -14.36
CA LYS A 313 14.80 13.45 -13.14
C LYS A 313 14.71 14.62 -12.16
N VAL A 314 15.81 15.32 -11.95
CA VAL A 314 15.92 16.47 -11.02
C VAL A 314 15.16 17.65 -11.60
N LEU A 315 15.33 17.92 -12.90
CA LEU A 315 14.60 18.99 -13.58
C LEU A 315 13.07 18.74 -13.53
N ALA A 316 12.62 17.51 -13.78
CA ALA A 316 11.21 17.13 -13.67
C ALA A 316 10.66 17.34 -12.24
N ALA A 317 11.41 16.94 -11.21
CA ALA A 317 11.03 17.15 -9.82
C ALA A 317 10.95 18.65 -9.47
N SER A 318 11.92 19.45 -9.92
CA SER A 318 11.95 20.89 -9.66
C SER A 318 10.80 21.66 -10.32
N LEU A 319 10.29 21.14 -11.44
CA LEU A 319 9.15 21.71 -12.16
C LEU A 319 7.80 21.09 -11.73
N GLY A 320 7.79 20.17 -10.76
CA GLY A 320 6.58 19.45 -10.33
C GLY A 320 5.92 18.62 -11.44
N ARG A 321 6.69 18.16 -12.45
CA ARG A 321 6.19 17.47 -13.65
C ARG A 321 6.81 16.09 -13.80
N THR A 322 6.20 15.26 -14.67
CA THR A 322 6.75 13.93 -15.00
C THR A 322 7.86 14.04 -16.05
N LYS A 323 8.75 13.05 -16.09
CA LYS A 323 9.80 12.95 -17.13
C LYS A 323 9.21 12.97 -18.54
N ALA A 324 8.09 12.28 -18.76
CA ALA A 324 7.42 12.21 -20.05
C ALA A 324 6.86 13.58 -20.51
N ALA A 325 6.28 14.35 -19.59
CA ALA A 325 5.79 15.71 -19.90
C ALA A 325 6.95 16.64 -20.29
N LEU A 326 8.09 16.50 -19.61
CA LEU A 326 9.29 17.30 -19.85
C LEU A 326 9.95 16.95 -21.19
N THR A 327 10.11 15.66 -21.51
CA THR A 327 10.65 15.23 -22.82
C THR A 327 9.72 15.62 -23.97
N SER A 328 8.40 15.52 -23.78
CA SER A 328 7.43 15.94 -24.79
C SER A 328 7.51 17.44 -25.05
N ARG A 329 7.60 18.27 -24.00
CA ARG A 329 7.71 19.72 -24.18
C ARG A 329 9.04 20.12 -24.81
N ALA A 330 10.14 19.50 -24.37
CA ALA A 330 11.45 19.74 -24.95
C ALA A 330 11.48 19.44 -26.45
N ASN A 331 10.85 18.35 -26.88
CA ASN A 331 10.71 18.02 -28.31
C ASN A 331 9.90 19.09 -29.07
N SER A 332 8.78 19.57 -28.50
CA SER A 332 7.99 20.65 -29.11
C SER A 332 8.74 21.98 -29.21
N LEU A 333 9.69 22.23 -28.30
CA LEU A 333 10.56 23.41 -28.31
C LEU A 333 11.84 23.21 -29.14
N GLY A 334 12.00 22.06 -29.80
CA GLY A 334 13.20 21.73 -30.59
C GLY A 334 14.47 21.55 -29.73
N LEU A 335 14.34 21.32 -28.42
CA LEU A 335 15.48 21.19 -27.52
C LEU A 335 16.10 19.79 -27.64
N VAL A 336 17.39 19.77 -27.93
CA VAL A 336 18.16 18.53 -28.07
C VAL A 336 18.81 18.15 -26.75
N HIS A 337 18.69 16.90 -26.36
CA HIS A 337 19.29 16.39 -25.12
C HIS A 337 20.81 16.60 -25.15
N GLY A 338 21.41 17.16 -24.09
CA GLY A 338 22.81 17.62 -24.08
C GLY A 338 23.89 16.58 -24.41
N TYR A 339 23.56 15.29 -24.40
CA TYR A 339 24.43 14.21 -24.92
C TYR A 339 24.57 14.23 -26.47
N ILE A 340 23.60 14.86 -27.15
CA ILE A 340 23.43 14.97 -28.61
C ILE A 340 23.47 16.46 -29.01
N ARG A 341 24.12 17.34 -28.24
CA ARG A 341 24.29 18.73 -28.69
C ARG A 341 25.33 18.79 -29.82
N PRO A 342 25.07 19.53 -30.93
CA PRO A 342 26.02 19.68 -32.03
C PRO A 342 27.39 20.16 -31.54
N PHE A 343 28.47 19.72 -32.17
CA PHE A 343 29.80 20.26 -31.92
C PHE A 343 29.90 21.64 -32.58
N SER A 344 30.30 22.65 -31.83
CA SER A 344 30.60 23.96 -32.40
C SER A 344 31.94 23.94 -33.15
N ASP A 345 32.17 24.95 -33.96
CA ASP A 345 33.45 25.13 -34.67
C ASP A 345 34.61 25.27 -33.67
N ASP A 346 34.40 25.99 -32.56
CA ASP A 346 35.37 26.10 -31.47
C ASP A 346 35.64 24.76 -30.78
N GLU A 347 34.62 23.92 -30.57
CA GLU A 347 34.81 22.59 -29.98
C GLU A 347 35.56 21.65 -30.93
N THR A 348 35.32 21.79 -32.24
CA THR A 348 36.03 21.06 -33.29
C THR A 348 37.49 21.49 -33.37
N ARG A 349 37.76 22.80 -33.31
CA ARG A 349 39.11 23.36 -33.27
C ARG A 349 39.86 22.95 -32.00
N ALA A 350 39.21 23.03 -30.83
CA ALA A 350 39.79 22.59 -29.57
C ALA A 350 40.10 21.08 -29.57
N LEU A 351 39.28 20.27 -30.25
CA LEU A 351 39.54 18.84 -30.43
C LEU A 351 40.79 18.58 -31.27
N ASP A 352 40.96 19.32 -32.37
CA ASP A 352 42.14 19.20 -33.24
C ASP A 352 43.42 19.64 -32.51
N VAL A 353 43.41 20.82 -31.87
CA VAL A 353 44.54 21.30 -31.06
C VAL A 353 44.87 20.30 -29.96
N ALA A 354 43.87 19.80 -29.23
CA ALA A 354 44.10 18.81 -28.18
C ALA A 354 44.66 17.49 -28.72
N PHE A 355 44.25 17.08 -29.93
CA PHE A 355 44.79 15.90 -30.59
C PHE A 355 46.28 16.08 -30.92
N ASN A 356 46.65 17.21 -31.51
CA ASN A 356 48.02 17.51 -31.96
C ASN A 356 48.98 17.82 -30.80
N THR A 357 48.50 18.45 -29.73
CA THR A 357 49.31 18.84 -28.56
C THR A 357 49.43 17.75 -27.49
N GLY A 358 48.83 16.58 -27.71
CA GLY A 358 48.93 15.45 -26.78
C GLY A 358 48.04 15.57 -25.53
N VAL A 359 47.03 16.44 -25.53
CA VAL A 359 46.06 16.57 -24.42
C VAL A 359 45.19 15.31 -24.35
N SER A 360 44.85 14.87 -23.12
CA SER A 360 44.00 13.70 -22.93
C SER A 360 42.54 14.02 -23.25
N LEU A 361 41.83 13.07 -23.86
CA LEU A 361 40.42 13.23 -24.22
C LEU A 361 39.55 13.58 -23.01
N ALA A 362 39.87 13.04 -21.83
CA ALA A 362 39.12 13.29 -20.62
C ALA A 362 39.42 14.68 -20.02
N ASP A 363 40.58 15.29 -20.30
CA ASP A 363 40.85 16.68 -19.89
C ASP A 363 40.16 17.65 -20.83
N LEU A 364 40.18 17.36 -22.14
CA LEU A 364 39.39 18.08 -23.12
C LEU A 364 37.88 18.01 -22.79
N ALA A 365 37.37 16.85 -22.37
CA ALA A 365 35.97 16.70 -21.97
C ALA A 365 35.60 17.61 -20.80
N VAL A 366 36.49 17.77 -19.83
CA VAL A 366 36.31 18.71 -18.70
C VAL A 366 36.35 20.15 -19.20
N ALA A 367 37.32 20.50 -20.04
CA ALA A 367 37.46 21.84 -20.61
C ALA A 367 36.24 22.27 -21.46
N LEU A 368 35.64 21.33 -22.19
CA LEU A 368 34.45 21.54 -23.02
C LEU A 368 33.13 21.41 -22.24
N ASN A 369 33.19 21.09 -20.94
CA ASN A 369 32.03 20.73 -20.13
C ASN A 369 31.12 19.71 -20.85
N ARG A 370 31.73 18.66 -21.39
CA ARG A 370 31.08 17.56 -22.12
C ARG A 370 31.37 16.23 -21.44
N LYS A 371 30.46 15.26 -21.64
CA LYS A 371 30.74 13.88 -21.23
C LYS A 371 31.84 13.31 -22.11
N ALA A 372 32.88 12.74 -21.50
CA ALA A 372 34.00 12.11 -22.18
C ALA A 372 33.55 11.07 -23.23
N MET A 373 32.48 10.32 -22.96
CA MET A 373 31.92 9.34 -23.92
C MET A 373 31.34 9.99 -25.19
N SER A 374 30.71 11.16 -25.09
CA SER A 374 30.17 11.88 -26.25
C SER A 374 31.31 12.42 -27.11
N LEU A 375 32.32 12.99 -26.46
CA LEU A 375 33.55 13.47 -27.11
C LEU A 375 34.34 12.33 -27.76
N SER A 376 34.47 11.19 -27.09
CA SER A 376 35.14 10.00 -27.63
C SER A 376 34.46 9.50 -28.89
N LYS A 377 33.12 9.38 -28.89
CA LYS A 377 32.36 8.91 -30.04
C LYS A 377 32.51 9.86 -31.23
N TYR A 378 32.45 11.17 -30.99
CA TYR A 378 32.63 12.17 -32.03
C TYR A 378 34.06 12.14 -32.60
N ALA A 379 35.07 12.12 -31.73
CA ALA A 379 36.48 12.03 -32.12
C ALA A 379 36.75 10.80 -33.00
N THR A 380 36.28 9.62 -32.60
CA THR A 380 36.43 8.39 -33.39
C THR A 380 35.74 8.50 -34.76
N ASN A 381 34.53 9.04 -34.82
CA ASN A 381 33.80 9.20 -36.07
C ASN A 381 34.45 10.22 -37.04
N HIS A 382 35.29 11.13 -36.53
CA HIS A 382 36.00 12.13 -37.32
C HIS A 382 37.51 11.81 -37.44
N GLY A 383 37.92 10.57 -37.18
CA GLY A 383 39.29 10.09 -37.42
C GLY A 383 40.31 10.37 -36.33
N TYR A 384 39.92 10.99 -35.22
CA TYR A 384 40.83 11.29 -34.11
C TYR A 384 40.97 10.09 -33.16
N GLN A 385 42.14 9.45 -33.17
CA GLN A 385 42.45 8.30 -32.30
C GLN A 385 43.20 8.73 -31.03
N PHE A 386 42.46 9.08 -29.98
CA PHE A 386 43.05 9.39 -28.68
C PHE A 386 43.51 8.09 -28.00
N GLY A 387 44.83 7.84 -27.99
CA GLY A 387 45.46 6.81 -27.16
C GLY A 387 45.50 7.18 -25.67
N ARG A 388 46.18 6.35 -24.86
CA ARG A 388 46.45 6.69 -23.46
C ARG A 388 47.42 7.88 -23.40
N ARG A 389 46.96 9.00 -22.87
CA ARG A 389 47.72 10.25 -22.72
C ARG A 389 47.75 10.68 -21.25
N PRO A 390 48.84 11.32 -20.77
CA PRO A 390 48.92 11.79 -19.40
C PRO A 390 47.86 12.87 -19.11
N ARG A 391 47.35 12.88 -17.87
CA ARG A 391 46.35 13.84 -17.41
C ARG A 391 46.99 15.19 -17.12
N ARG A 392 46.42 16.29 -17.62
CA ARG A 392 46.89 17.66 -17.37
C ARG A 392 45.70 18.61 -17.31
N ALA A 393 45.75 19.61 -16.43
CA ALA A 393 44.70 20.63 -16.36
C ALA A 393 44.81 21.54 -17.59
N VAL A 394 43.72 21.64 -18.36
CA VAL A 394 43.66 22.46 -19.57
C VAL A 394 42.32 23.19 -19.59
N THR A 395 42.32 24.45 -20.02
CA THR A 395 41.12 25.28 -20.21
C THR A 395 40.84 25.46 -21.69
N LEU A 396 39.57 25.64 -22.06
CA LEU A 396 39.17 25.87 -23.46
C LEU A 396 39.88 27.10 -24.06
N GLU A 397 39.99 28.19 -23.29
CA GLU A 397 40.67 29.42 -23.72
C GLU A 397 42.13 29.18 -24.10
N ALA A 398 42.86 28.39 -23.29
CA ALA A 398 44.25 28.01 -23.57
C ALA A 398 44.40 27.14 -24.83
N LEU A 399 43.43 26.25 -25.12
CA LEU A 399 43.43 25.45 -26.34
C LEU A 399 43.17 26.29 -27.58
N LEU A 400 42.26 27.25 -27.50
CA LEU A 400 41.92 28.11 -28.64
C LEU A 400 42.95 29.22 -28.90
N ALA A 401 43.80 29.53 -27.92
CA ALA A 401 44.91 30.47 -28.04
C ALA A 401 46.18 29.85 -28.67
N THR A 402 46.20 28.53 -28.86
CA THR A 402 47.32 27.83 -29.53
C THR A 402 47.04 27.83 -31.03
N ASN A 403 47.82 28.61 -31.79
CA ASN A 403 47.70 28.73 -33.25
C ASN A 403 48.14 27.46 -33.98
#